data_AF-A0A5N6QFK8-F1
#
_entry.id   AF-A0A5N6QFK8-F1
#
_cell.length_a   1.000
_cell.length_b   1.000
_cell.length_c   1.000
_cell.angle_alpha   90.00
_cell.angle_beta   90.00
_cell.angle_gamma   90.00
#
_symmetry.space_group_name_H-M   'P 1'
#
loop_
_entity.id
_entity.type
_entity.pdbx_description
1 polymer ?
#
loop_
_entity_poly.entity_id
_entity_poly.type
_entity_poly.pdbx_seq_one_letter_code
_entity_poly.pdbx_strand_id
1 'polypeptide(L)'
;MGMEQGELNSELVEKIYLIYKDFLLRVTKFEELVAVGARLLAGFQQGLEYLRRCPIDRTSGLVKNIIEANETMRLKSYFGAGCINAHDGAQNVSKLQTCVLGLRDHLSKAKSILSEVESLLEDVTGAMQNVNDTLSPINDEYFGDGLNEQAISNTKKEVASSQLQRPEVADCAVLMAFVYTMLKQDYEMQEKIVSALNFKASPGELEGYCQMWSLRPFVNDETMHQAWKLIP
;
A
#
# COMPACT_ATOMS: atom_id res chain seq x y z
N MET A 1 -42.70 9.23 18.65
CA MET A 1 -41.42 9.37 19.36
C MET A 1 -40.45 9.96 18.37
N GLY A 2 -40.17 11.27 18.48
CA GLY A 2 -39.16 11.93 17.65
C GLY A 2 -37.82 11.80 18.37
N MET A 3 -36.82 11.23 17.71
CA MET A 3 -35.43 11.34 18.18
C MET A 3 -35.03 12.81 18.09
N GLU A 4 -34.40 13.33 19.15
CA GLU A 4 -33.89 14.69 19.17
C GLU A 4 -32.71 14.79 18.19
N GLN A 5 -32.66 15.88 17.41
CA GLN A 5 -31.66 16.14 16.37
C GLN A 5 -30.20 15.96 16.84
N GLY A 6 -29.94 16.13 18.14
CA GLY A 6 -28.62 15.92 18.76
C GLY A 6 -28.19 14.45 18.86
N GLU A 7 -29.12 13.51 19.07
CA GLU A 7 -28.81 12.07 19.14
C GLU A 7 -28.46 11.51 17.75
N LEU A 8 -29.20 11.93 16.71
CA LEU A 8 -28.94 11.53 15.32
C LEU A 8 -27.57 12.00 14.81
N ASN A 9 -27.15 13.20 15.20
CA ASN A 9 -25.82 13.72 14.86
C ASN A 9 -24.70 12.92 15.57
N SER A 10 -24.91 12.49 16.81
CA SER A 10 -23.94 11.68 17.55
C SER A 10 -23.77 10.28 16.96
N GLU A 11 -24.88 9.63 16.60
CA GLU A 11 -24.89 8.29 15.98
C GLU A 11 -24.17 8.29 14.62
N LEU A 12 -24.41 9.33 13.80
CA LEU A 12 -23.78 9.42 12.49
C LEU A 12 -22.28 9.68 12.60
N VAL A 13 -21.85 10.55 13.51
CA VAL A 13 -20.42 10.75 13.79
C VAL A 13 -19.78 9.42 14.20
N GLU A 14 -20.39 8.66 15.11
CA GLU A 14 -19.89 7.35 15.54
C GLU A 14 -19.76 6.36 14.36
N LYS A 15 -20.76 6.34 13.46
CA LYS A 15 -20.70 5.53 12.24
C LYS A 15 -19.50 5.87 11.36
N ILE A 16 -19.20 7.16 11.16
CA ILE A 16 -18.03 7.57 10.35
C ILE A 16 -16.72 7.13 11.00
N TYR A 17 -16.62 7.21 12.33
CA TYR A 17 -15.45 6.70 13.05
C TYR A 17 -15.28 5.19 12.93
N LEU A 18 -16.37 4.42 12.88
CA LEU A 18 -16.30 2.97 12.65
C LEU A 18 -15.80 2.67 11.23
N ILE A 19 -16.29 3.39 10.23
CA ILE A 19 -15.81 3.25 8.84
C ILE A 19 -14.33 3.60 8.74
N TYR A 20 -13.90 4.68 9.40
CA TYR A 20 -12.49 5.08 9.44
C TYR A 20 -11.58 4.00 10.06
N LYS A 21 -12.04 3.36 11.14
CA LYS A 21 -11.31 2.24 11.76
C LYS A 21 -11.21 1.03 10.84
N ASP A 22 -12.29 0.63 10.16
CA ASP A 22 -12.23 -0.48 9.21
C ASP A 22 -11.33 -0.14 8.01
N PHE A 23 -11.39 1.10 7.53
CA PHE A 23 -10.50 1.60 6.47
C PHE A 23 -9.03 1.40 6.85
N LEU A 24 -8.62 1.87 8.02
CA LEU A 24 -7.24 1.72 8.48
C LEU A 24 -6.85 0.25 8.72
N LEU A 25 -7.78 -0.60 9.15
CA LEU A 25 -7.54 -2.05 9.21
C LEU A 25 -7.25 -2.64 7.83
N ARG A 26 -7.95 -2.22 6.78
CA ARG A 26 -7.68 -2.64 5.39
C ARG A 26 -6.34 -2.11 4.88
N VAL A 27 -5.99 -0.88 5.24
CA VAL A 27 -4.66 -0.30 4.97
C VAL A 27 -3.57 -1.18 5.58
N THR A 28 -3.68 -1.60 6.85
CA THR A 28 -2.69 -2.50 7.46
C THR A 28 -2.55 -3.82 6.71
N LYS A 29 -3.67 -4.43 6.29
CA LYS A 29 -3.62 -5.67 5.49
C LYS A 29 -2.91 -5.47 4.16
N PHE A 30 -3.08 -4.30 3.53
CA PHE A 30 -2.35 -3.95 2.33
C PHE A 30 -0.84 -3.87 2.62
N GLU A 31 -0.44 -3.18 3.68
CA GLU A 31 0.97 -3.05 4.10
C GLU A 31 1.65 -4.41 4.35
N GLU A 32 0.97 -5.32 5.05
CA GLU A 32 1.44 -6.68 5.28
C GLU A 32 1.65 -7.44 3.96
N LEU A 33 0.73 -7.24 3.01
CA LEU A 33 0.79 -7.86 1.70
C LEU A 33 1.98 -7.32 0.89
N VAL A 34 2.28 -6.01 0.95
CA VAL A 34 3.46 -5.41 0.30
C VAL A 34 4.76 -6.10 0.73
N ALA A 35 4.90 -6.43 2.01
CA ALA A 35 6.07 -7.16 2.53
C ALA A 35 6.15 -8.61 1.99
N VAL A 36 5.01 -9.27 1.72
CA VAL A 36 4.98 -10.57 1.05
C VAL A 36 5.46 -10.43 -0.40
N GLY A 37 4.94 -9.45 -1.13
CA GLY A 37 5.35 -9.15 -2.50
C GLY A 37 6.85 -8.87 -2.63
N ALA A 38 7.42 -8.09 -1.71
CA ALA A 38 8.86 -7.79 -1.69
C ALA A 38 9.72 -9.06 -1.57
N ARG A 39 9.34 -10.00 -0.69
CA ARG A 39 10.04 -11.29 -0.53
C ARG A 39 9.96 -12.15 -1.79
N LEU A 40 8.81 -12.18 -2.45
CA LEU A 40 8.62 -12.93 -3.70
C LEU A 40 9.46 -12.33 -4.83
N LEU A 41 9.50 -11.00 -4.94
CA LEU A 41 10.31 -10.29 -5.93
C LEU A 41 11.81 -10.52 -5.71
N ALA A 42 12.28 -10.44 -4.46
CA ALA A 42 13.67 -10.76 -4.11
C ALA A 42 14.00 -12.23 -4.42
N GLY A 43 13.08 -13.16 -4.14
CA GLY A 43 13.22 -14.57 -4.51
C GLY A 43 13.30 -14.79 -6.03
N PHE A 44 12.51 -14.03 -6.80
CA PHE A 44 12.59 -14.04 -8.26
C PHE A 44 13.96 -13.54 -8.76
N GLN A 45 14.44 -12.41 -8.23
CA GLN A 45 15.75 -11.87 -8.57
C GLN A 45 16.86 -12.88 -8.30
N GLN A 46 16.92 -13.43 -7.08
CA GLN A 46 17.94 -14.41 -6.68
C GLN A 46 17.90 -15.67 -7.54
N GLY A 47 16.70 -16.20 -7.83
CA GLY A 47 16.54 -17.38 -8.67
C GLY A 47 17.03 -17.14 -10.10
N LEU A 48 16.82 -15.92 -10.62
CA LEU A 48 17.18 -15.59 -11.99
C LEU A 48 18.68 -15.29 -12.13
N GLU A 49 19.26 -14.63 -11.13
CA GLU A 49 20.72 -14.45 -11.03
C GLU A 49 21.45 -15.79 -10.91
N TYR A 50 20.88 -16.75 -10.15
CA TYR A 50 21.44 -18.10 -10.07
C TYR A 50 21.52 -18.76 -11.45
N LEU A 51 20.44 -18.69 -12.24
CA LEU A 51 20.40 -19.26 -13.60
C LEU A 51 21.32 -18.54 -14.58
N ARG A 52 21.72 -17.31 -14.28
CA ARG A 52 22.60 -16.48 -15.11
C ARG A 52 24.07 -16.56 -14.75
N ARG A 53 24.44 -17.28 -13.69
CA ARG A 53 25.84 -17.38 -13.27
C ARG A 53 26.73 -17.70 -14.46
N CYS A 54 27.70 -16.82 -14.70
CA CYS A 54 28.57 -16.94 -15.85
C CYS A 54 29.36 -18.26 -15.78
N PRO A 55 29.63 -18.88 -16.94
CA PRO A 55 30.57 -19.98 -17.04
C PRO A 55 31.93 -19.60 -16.43
N ILE A 56 32.69 -20.61 -15.98
CA ILE A 56 34.06 -20.41 -15.48
C ILE A 56 34.86 -19.58 -16.49
N ASP A 57 35.46 -18.50 -16.00
CA ASP A 57 36.39 -17.68 -16.79
C ASP A 57 37.63 -18.51 -17.15
N ARG A 58 37.83 -18.74 -18.45
CA ARG A 58 38.95 -19.50 -19.01
C ARG A 58 40.09 -18.62 -19.53
N THR A 59 40.06 -17.31 -19.25
CA THR A 59 41.15 -16.39 -19.65
C THR A 59 42.48 -16.74 -18.99
N SER A 60 42.44 -17.33 -17.79
CA SER A 60 43.62 -17.83 -17.10
C SER A 60 44.16 -19.12 -17.73
N GLY A 61 45.44 -19.10 -18.13
CA GLY A 61 46.14 -20.28 -18.64
C GLY A 61 46.18 -21.44 -17.64
N LEU A 62 46.23 -21.16 -16.34
CA LEU A 62 46.17 -22.19 -15.29
C LEU A 62 44.79 -22.88 -15.27
N VAL A 63 43.71 -22.10 -15.27
CA VAL A 63 42.34 -22.63 -15.25
C VAL A 63 42.08 -23.46 -16.51
N LYS A 64 42.52 -22.96 -17.67
CA LYS A 64 42.43 -23.68 -18.94
C LYS A 64 43.16 -25.02 -18.88
N ASN A 65 44.43 -25.05 -18.45
CA ASN A 65 45.23 -26.27 -18.37
C ASN A 65 44.63 -27.30 -17.41
N ILE A 66 44.08 -26.85 -16.26
CA ILE A 66 43.40 -27.73 -15.30
C ILE A 66 42.15 -28.36 -15.94
N ILE A 67 41.34 -27.56 -16.64
CA ILE A 67 40.12 -28.05 -17.30
C ILE A 67 40.47 -29.07 -18.40
N GLU A 68 41.46 -28.78 -19.24
CA GLU A 68 41.89 -29.65 -20.33
C GLU A 68 42.49 -30.96 -19.81
N ALA A 69 43.28 -30.92 -18.74
CA ALA A 69 43.86 -32.12 -18.12
C ALA A 69 42.81 -33.05 -17.49
N ASN A 70 41.63 -32.54 -17.12
CA ASN A 70 40.56 -33.29 -16.45
C ASN A 70 39.30 -33.44 -17.33
N GLU A 71 39.45 -33.25 -18.64
CA GLU A 71 38.32 -33.16 -19.55
C GLU A 71 37.57 -34.50 -19.67
N THR A 72 36.26 -34.46 -19.40
CA THR A 72 35.35 -35.61 -19.59
C THR A 72 34.11 -35.16 -20.34
N MET A 73 33.38 -36.09 -20.99
CA MET A 73 32.09 -35.75 -21.61
C MET A 73 31.12 -35.13 -20.59
N ARG A 74 31.10 -35.65 -19.36
CA ARG A 74 30.28 -35.10 -18.27
C ARG A 74 30.67 -33.66 -17.94
N LEU A 75 31.96 -33.37 -17.86
CA LEU A 75 32.47 -32.03 -17.57
C LEU A 75 32.17 -31.04 -18.71
N LYS A 76 32.29 -31.48 -19.97
CA LYS A 76 31.86 -30.70 -21.16
C LYS A 76 30.38 -30.33 -21.08
N SER A 77 29.51 -31.30 -20.81
CA SER A 77 28.07 -31.06 -20.68
C SER A 77 27.75 -30.11 -19.53
N TYR A 78 28.42 -30.24 -18.39
CA TYR A 78 28.25 -29.34 -17.24
C TYR A 78 28.65 -27.90 -17.57
N PHE A 79 29.76 -27.70 -18.29
CA PHE A 79 30.15 -26.37 -18.77
C PHE A 79 29.19 -25.81 -19.81
N GLY A 80 28.73 -26.64 -20.75
CA GLY A 80 27.71 -26.24 -21.73
C GLY A 80 26.39 -25.81 -21.08
N ALA A 81 26.08 -26.35 -19.90
CA ALA A 81 24.93 -25.96 -19.08
C ALA A 81 25.20 -24.73 -18.18
N GLY A 82 26.31 -24.01 -18.36
CA GLY A 82 26.62 -22.82 -17.56
C GLY A 82 27.08 -23.13 -16.13
N CYS A 83 27.66 -24.31 -15.90
CA CYS A 83 28.08 -24.77 -14.56
C CYS A 83 26.90 -24.96 -13.58
N ILE A 84 25.71 -25.24 -14.11
CA ILE A 84 24.52 -25.55 -13.33
C ILE A 84 24.17 -27.03 -13.57
N ASN A 85 23.95 -27.79 -12.50
CA ASN A 85 23.48 -29.16 -12.66
C ASN A 85 21.98 -29.16 -13.02
N ALA A 86 21.53 -30.17 -13.75
CA ALA A 86 20.16 -30.19 -14.28
C ALA A 86 19.08 -30.14 -13.18
N HIS A 87 19.36 -30.76 -12.02
CA HIS A 87 18.44 -30.76 -10.89
C HIS A 87 18.26 -29.36 -10.29
N ASP A 88 19.37 -28.67 -10.01
CA ASP A 88 19.39 -27.31 -9.45
C ASP A 88 18.80 -26.31 -10.44
N GLY A 89 19.05 -26.48 -11.74
CA GLY A 89 18.42 -25.69 -12.79
C GLY A 89 16.90 -25.84 -12.76
N ALA A 90 16.39 -27.08 -12.74
CA ALA A 90 14.96 -27.36 -12.66
C ALA A 90 14.32 -26.83 -11.36
N GLN A 91 15.00 -27.00 -10.22
CA GLN A 91 14.57 -26.47 -8.92
C GLN A 91 14.48 -24.94 -8.95
N ASN A 92 15.47 -24.24 -9.51
CA ASN A 92 15.44 -22.77 -9.61
C ASN A 92 14.36 -22.28 -10.58
N VAL A 93 14.15 -22.94 -11.72
CA VAL A 93 13.04 -22.61 -12.63
C VAL A 93 11.70 -22.77 -11.92
N SER A 94 11.53 -23.86 -11.15
CA SER A 94 10.32 -24.06 -10.34
C SER A 94 10.13 -22.95 -9.30
N LYS A 95 11.20 -22.54 -8.59
CA LYS A 95 11.16 -21.41 -7.65
C LYS A 95 10.77 -20.10 -8.33
N LEU A 96 11.30 -19.81 -9.52
CA LEU A 96 10.93 -18.64 -10.30
C LEU A 96 9.45 -18.65 -10.65
N GLN A 97 8.93 -19.79 -11.08
CA GLN A 97 7.51 -19.95 -11.37
C GLN A 97 6.64 -19.76 -10.13
N THR A 98 7.04 -20.32 -8.98
CA THR A 98 6.35 -20.08 -7.70
C THR A 98 6.37 -18.60 -7.32
N CYS A 99 7.48 -17.88 -7.52
CA CYS A 99 7.55 -16.44 -7.24
C CYS A 99 6.60 -15.65 -8.15
N VAL A 100 6.57 -15.92 -9.46
CA VAL A 100 5.66 -15.25 -10.41
C VAL A 100 4.19 -15.52 -10.05
N LEU A 101 3.85 -16.77 -9.73
CA LEU A 101 2.49 -17.12 -9.30
C LEU A 101 2.11 -16.42 -7.99
N GLY A 102 3.02 -16.40 -7.02
CA GLY A 102 2.84 -15.68 -5.76
C GLY A 102 2.66 -14.18 -5.96
N LEU A 103 3.41 -13.56 -6.88
CA LEU A 103 3.28 -12.14 -7.21
C LEU A 103 1.94 -11.82 -7.88
N ARG A 104 1.42 -12.72 -8.71
CA ARG A 104 0.08 -12.56 -9.29
C ARG A 104 -1.02 -12.69 -8.25
N ASP A 105 -0.89 -13.65 -7.34
CA ASP A 105 -1.81 -13.81 -6.20
C ASP A 105 -1.77 -12.58 -5.27
N HIS A 106 -0.57 -12.06 -5.00
CA HIS A 106 -0.34 -10.78 -4.31
C HIS A 106 -1.13 -9.65 -4.98
N LEU A 107 -0.98 -9.44 -6.30
CA LEU A 107 -1.71 -8.38 -7.01
C LEU A 107 -3.22 -8.56 -6.93
N SER A 108 -3.71 -9.79 -7.11
CA SER A 108 -5.15 -10.09 -7.00
C SER A 108 -5.70 -9.70 -5.62
N LYS A 109 -4.99 -10.06 -4.55
CA LYS A 109 -5.36 -9.72 -3.16
C LYS A 109 -5.25 -8.22 -2.90
N ALA A 110 -4.19 -7.58 -3.36
CA ALA A 110 -3.98 -6.14 -3.20
C ALA A 110 -5.09 -5.35 -3.89
N LYS A 111 -5.49 -5.78 -5.09
CA LYS A 111 -6.62 -5.20 -5.83
C LYS A 111 -7.95 -5.37 -5.09
N SER A 112 -8.20 -6.54 -4.52
CA SER A 112 -9.40 -6.78 -3.70
C SER A 112 -9.45 -5.83 -2.50
N ILE A 113 -8.33 -5.70 -1.77
CA ILE A 113 -8.24 -4.78 -0.63
C ILE A 113 -8.44 -3.34 -1.09
N LEU A 114 -7.85 -2.93 -2.21
CA LEU A 114 -8.00 -1.59 -2.74
C LEU A 114 -9.47 -1.27 -3.09
N SER A 115 -10.21 -2.22 -3.65
CA SER A 115 -11.65 -2.08 -3.88
C SER A 115 -12.46 -1.99 -2.57
N GLU A 116 -12.08 -2.73 -1.53
CA GLU A 116 -12.68 -2.60 -0.20
C GLU A 116 -12.44 -1.19 0.38
N VAL A 117 -11.19 -0.71 0.32
CA VAL A 117 -10.80 0.64 0.78
C VAL A 117 -11.56 1.74 0.02
N GLU A 118 -11.74 1.57 -1.30
CA GLU A 118 -12.52 2.49 -2.14
C GLU A 118 -14.01 2.53 -1.72
N SER A 119 -14.62 1.37 -1.49
CA SER A 119 -16.01 1.30 -1.01
C SER A 119 -16.21 1.99 0.34
N LEU A 120 -15.25 1.87 1.27
CA LEU A 120 -15.31 2.56 2.57
C LEU A 120 -15.18 4.08 2.41
N LEU A 121 -14.42 4.57 1.42
CA LEU A 121 -14.34 5.98 1.10
C LEU A 121 -15.66 6.52 0.51
N GLU A 122 -16.31 5.73 -0.35
CA GLU A 122 -17.65 6.04 -0.87
C GLU A 122 -18.70 6.09 0.26
N ASP A 123 -18.64 5.13 1.19
CA ASP A 123 -19.54 5.07 2.35
C ASP A 123 -19.40 6.30 3.26
N VAL A 124 -18.17 6.75 3.54
CA VAL A 124 -17.94 7.99 4.31
C VAL A 124 -18.45 9.21 3.57
N THR A 125 -18.21 9.30 2.26
CA THR A 125 -18.68 10.41 1.43
C THR A 125 -20.21 10.50 1.43
N GLY A 126 -20.89 9.35 1.29
CA GLY A 126 -22.35 9.28 1.39
C GLY A 126 -22.88 9.63 2.78
N ALA A 127 -22.21 9.15 3.85
CA ALA A 127 -22.58 9.51 5.21
C ALA A 127 -22.45 11.03 5.47
N MET A 128 -21.43 11.68 4.92
CA MET A 128 -21.23 13.14 5.06
C MET A 128 -22.26 13.96 4.27
N GLN A 129 -22.68 13.51 3.09
CA GLN A 129 -23.73 14.19 2.32
C GLN A 129 -25.06 14.22 3.09
N ASN A 130 -25.42 13.08 3.71
CA ASN A 130 -26.60 12.99 4.55
C ASN A 130 -26.56 13.96 5.75
N VAL A 131 -25.37 14.24 6.30
CA VAL A 131 -25.20 15.23 7.38
C VAL A 131 -25.48 16.64 6.87
N ASN A 132 -24.92 17.01 5.73
CA ASN A 132 -25.11 18.34 5.15
C ASN A 132 -26.58 18.58 4.75
N ASP A 133 -27.26 17.56 4.21
CA ASP A 133 -28.68 17.63 3.86
C ASP A 133 -29.58 17.73 5.11
N THR A 134 -29.17 17.12 6.22
CA THR A 134 -29.88 17.21 7.51
C THR A 134 -29.61 18.55 8.23
N LEU A 135 -28.46 19.19 7.98
CA LEU A 135 -28.05 20.46 8.60
C LEU A 135 -28.46 21.71 7.82
N SER A 136 -29.11 21.58 6.65
CA SER A 136 -29.59 22.73 5.90
C SER A 136 -30.63 23.51 6.72
N PRO A 137 -30.38 24.77 7.10
CA PRO A 137 -31.42 25.58 7.72
C PRO A 137 -32.43 25.94 6.64
N ILE A 138 -33.71 25.80 6.98
CA ILE A 138 -34.82 26.54 6.39
C ILE A 138 -34.44 28.03 6.44
N ASN A 139 -33.78 28.52 5.40
CA ASN A 139 -33.59 29.94 5.13
C ASN A 139 -34.43 30.26 3.90
N ASP A 140 -35.74 30.24 4.09
CA ASP A 140 -36.63 31.09 3.33
C ASP A 140 -37.62 31.74 4.30
N GLU A 141 -37.60 33.08 4.26
CA GLU A 141 -38.61 34.02 4.75
C GLU A 141 -38.91 34.06 6.25
N TYR A 142 -38.28 35.01 6.96
CA TYR A 142 -39.01 36.21 7.43
C TYR A 142 -38.01 37.32 7.77
N PHE A 143 -37.77 38.22 6.81
CA PHE A 143 -37.32 39.58 7.13
C PHE A 143 -38.51 40.33 7.70
N GLY A 144 -38.41 40.75 8.96
CA GLY A 144 -39.43 41.56 9.62
C GLY A 144 -38.92 42.14 10.93
N ASP A 145 -38.20 43.26 10.80
CA ASP A 145 -38.15 44.45 11.68
C ASP A 145 -38.20 44.28 13.22
N GLY A 146 -37.21 44.88 13.91
CA GLY A 146 -37.28 45.05 15.37
C GLY A 146 -35.96 45.34 16.07
N LEU A 147 -35.59 46.63 16.12
CA LEU A 147 -34.54 47.22 16.96
C LEU A 147 -34.65 46.82 18.45
N ASN A 148 -33.54 46.50 19.14
CA ASN A 148 -33.12 47.20 20.38
C ASN A 148 -31.71 46.82 20.91
N GLU A 149 -31.14 47.77 21.64
CA GLU A 149 -29.81 47.97 22.23
C GLU A 149 -29.41 47.17 23.51
N GLN A 150 -28.07 47.17 23.77
CA GLN A 150 -27.33 47.08 25.07
C GLN A 150 -27.28 45.74 25.84
N ALA A 151 -26.28 45.38 26.68
CA ALA A 151 -24.86 45.71 26.90
C ALA A 151 -24.32 44.81 28.07
N ILE A 152 -23.01 44.48 28.06
CA ILE A 152 -22.09 44.19 29.22
C ILE A 152 -22.24 42.87 30.03
N SER A 153 -21.19 42.01 30.01
CA SER A 153 -20.22 41.85 31.13
C SER A 153 -19.21 40.70 30.92
N ASN A 154 -17.95 40.98 31.28
CA ASN A 154 -16.80 40.08 31.26
C ASN A 154 -16.73 39.17 32.49
N THR A 155 -16.29 37.91 32.33
CA THR A 155 -15.46 37.23 33.35
C THR A 155 -14.53 36.17 32.76
N LYS A 156 -13.22 36.31 33.05
CA LYS A 156 -12.12 35.36 32.77
C LYS A 156 -12.13 34.17 33.74
N LYS A 157 -11.80 32.95 33.26
CA LYS A 157 -10.67 32.10 33.72
C LYS A 157 -10.77 30.65 33.21
N GLU A 158 -9.93 30.34 32.23
CA GLU A 158 -8.92 29.26 32.25
C GLU A 158 -9.21 27.99 33.07
N VAL A 159 -9.52 26.88 32.38
CA VAL A 159 -8.95 25.55 32.67
C VAL A 159 -8.68 24.87 31.33
N ALA A 160 -7.41 24.76 30.99
CA ALA A 160 -6.92 23.87 29.94
C ALA A 160 -7.20 22.42 30.36
N SER A 161 -8.28 21.85 29.85
CA SER A 161 -8.42 20.41 29.71
C SER A 161 -7.96 20.09 28.30
N SER A 162 -6.80 19.47 28.15
CA SER A 162 -6.39 18.80 26.91
C SER A 162 -7.26 17.56 26.71
N GLN A 163 -8.57 17.76 26.53
CA GLN A 163 -9.42 16.81 25.84
C GLN A 163 -8.87 16.78 24.41
N LEU A 164 -8.31 15.64 24.02
CA LEU A 164 -8.01 15.33 22.63
C LEU A 164 -9.31 15.63 21.86
N GLN A 165 -9.38 16.78 21.18
CA GLN A 165 -10.56 17.12 20.40
C GLN A 165 -10.72 16.00 19.40
N ARG A 166 -11.88 15.34 19.45
CA ARG A 166 -12.26 14.31 18.48
C ARG A 166 -11.99 14.92 17.09
N PRO A 167 -11.19 14.28 16.23
CA PRO A 167 -10.90 14.82 14.90
C PRO A 167 -12.17 15.26 14.18
N GLU A 168 -12.11 16.33 13.40
CA GLU A 168 -13.30 16.71 12.65
C GLU A 168 -13.61 15.61 11.64
N VAL A 169 -14.89 15.27 11.46
CA VAL A 169 -15.31 14.23 10.51
C VAL A 169 -14.76 14.50 9.09
N ALA A 170 -14.61 15.78 8.73
CA ALA A 170 -13.98 16.22 7.51
C ALA A 170 -12.49 15.83 7.42
N ASP A 171 -11.73 15.92 8.52
CA ASP A 171 -10.31 15.55 8.57
C ASP A 171 -10.12 14.06 8.28
N CYS A 172 -11.00 13.21 8.84
CA CYS A 172 -10.99 11.77 8.59
C CYS A 172 -11.21 11.46 7.10
N ALA A 173 -12.21 12.07 6.46
CA ALA A 173 -12.52 11.84 5.05
C ALA A 173 -11.40 12.32 4.12
N VAL A 174 -10.83 13.49 4.41
CA VAL A 174 -9.68 14.04 3.67
C VAL A 174 -8.47 13.11 3.77
N LEU A 175 -8.13 12.63 4.97
CA LEU A 175 -7.03 11.68 5.14
C LEU A 175 -7.31 10.34 4.46
N MET A 176 -8.53 9.81 4.53
CA MET A 176 -8.89 8.59 3.79
C MET A 176 -8.68 8.74 2.29
N ALA A 177 -9.09 9.88 1.70
CA ALA A 177 -8.91 10.15 0.28
C ALA A 177 -7.41 10.23 -0.11
N PHE A 178 -6.59 10.88 0.72
CA PHE A 178 -5.14 10.91 0.50
C PHE A 178 -4.51 9.52 0.60
N VAL A 179 -4.83 8.76 1.65
CA VAL A 179 -4.31 7.40 1.85
C VAL A 179 -4.72 6.48 0.70
N TYR A 180 -5.98 6.49 0.28
CA TYR A 180 -6.44 5.72 -0.88
C TYR A 180 -5.66 6.07 -2.15
N THR A 181 -5.44 7.36 -2.41
CA THR A 181 -4.68 7.82 -3.59
C THR A 181 -3.24 7.29 -3.58
N MET A 182 -2.57 7.35 -2.43
CA MET A 182 -1.22 6.81 -2.26
C MET A 182 -1.18 5.30 -2.51
N LEU A 183 -2.11 4.54 -1.89
CA LEU A 183 -2.19 3.09 -2.05
C LEU A 183 -2.48 2.68 -3.49
N LYS A 184 -3.35 3.42 -4.20
CA LYS A 184 -3.66 3.16 -5.60
C LYS A 184 -2.42 3.33 -6.49
N GLN A 185 -1.68 4.41 -6.30
CA GLN A 185 -0.44 4.65 -7.06
C GLN A 185 0.64 3.60 -6.76
N ASP A 186 0.77 3.21 -5.49
CA ASP A 186 1.68 2.13 -5.07
C ASP A 186 1.29 0.77 -5.70
N TYR A 187 -0.02 0.44 -5.72
CA TYR A 187 -0.54 -0.74 -6.42
C TYR A 187 -0.22 -0.71 -7.92
N GLU A 188 -0.49 0.41 -8.60
CA GLU A 188 -0.22 0.54 -10.04
C GLU A 188 1.27 0.38 -10.37
N MET A 189 2.16 0.87 -9.50
CA MET A 189 3.60 0.65 -9.61
C MET A 189 3.93 -0.84 -9.45
N GLN A 190 3.40 -1.50 -8.43
CA GLN A 190 3.61 -2.94 -8.21
C GLN A 190 3.11 -3.77 -9.40
N GLU A 191 1.95 -3.44 -9.96
CA GLU A 191 1.38 -4.09 -11.14
C GLU A 191 2.29 -3.94 -12.37
N LYS A 192 2.85 -2.75 -12.60
CA LYS A 192 3.83 -2.50 -13.66
C LYS A 192 5.10 -3.33 -13.47
N ILE A 193 5.64 -3.38 -12.26
CA ILE A 193 6.82 -4.18 -11.92
C ILE A 193 6.56 -5.65 -12.24
N VAL A 194 5.50 -6.24 -11.70
CA VAL A 194 5.17 -7.66 -11.90
C VAL A 194 4.93 -7.98 -13.37
N SER A 195 4.29 -7.07 -14.10
CA SER A 195 4.03 -7.23 -15.55
C SER A 195 5.31 -7.18 -16.39
N ALA A 196 6.33 -6.45 -15.93
CA ALA A 196 7.63 -6.36 -16.61
C ALA A 196 8.55 -7.55 -16.31
N LEU A 197 8.25 -8.36 -15.29
CA LEU A 197 9.09 -9.50 -14.91
C LEU A 197 9.16 -10.54 -16.03
N ASN A 198 10.38 -10.83 -16.46
CA ASN A 198 10.66 -11.85 -17.46
C ASN A 198 12.08 -12.41 -17.28
N PHE A 199 12.33 -13.59 -17.86
CA PHE A 199 13.63 -14.27 -17.74
C PHE A 199 14.81 -13.53 -18.42
N LYS A 200 14.54 -12.50 -19.23
CA LYS A 200 15.54 -11.68 -19.91
C LYS A 200 15.82 -10.34 -19.19
N ALA A 201 15.04 -9.98 -18.17
CA ALA A 201 15.18 -8.71 -17.44
C ALA A 201 16.58 -8.59 -16.81
N SER A 202 17.38 -7.60 -17.20
CA SER A 202 18.76 -7.44 -16.74
C SER A 202 18.88 -7.34 -15.21
N PRO A 203 20.06 -7.66 -14.63
CA PRO A 203 20.28 -7.50 -13.18
C PRO A 203 19.97 -6.08 -12.69
N GLY A 204 20.36 -5.05 -13.45
CA GLY A 204 20.08 -3.66 -13.10
C GLY A 204 18.59 -3.30 -13.14
N GLU A 205 17.82 -3.85 -14.09
CA GLU A 205 16.36 -3.68 -14.10
C GLU A 205 15.71 -4.34 -12.88
N LEU A 206 16.11 -5.56 -12.52
CA LEU A 206 15.57 -6.27 -11.35
C LEU A 206 15.91 -5.57 -10.05
N GLU A 207 17.14 -5.06 -9.91
CA GLU A 207 17.56 -4.26 -8.77
C GLU A 207 16.71 -2.99 -8.66
N GLY A 208 16.50 -2.29 -9.78
CA GLY A 208 15.62 -1.13 -9.85
C GLY A 208 14.17 -1.44 -9.42
N TYR A 209 13.63 -2.59 -9.85
CA TYR A 209 12.31 -3.05 -9.41
C TYR A 209 12.25 -3.32 -7.91
N CYS A 210 13.23 -4.02 -7.35
CA CYS A 210 13.32 -4.28 -5.91
C CYS A 210 13.45 -2.99 -5.09
N GLN A 211 14.24 -2.02 -5.58
CA GLN A 211 14.39 -0.72 -4.96
C GLN A 211 13.07 0.07 -4.97
N MET A 212 12.39 0.18 -6.12
CA MET A 212 11.10 0.86 -6.20
C MET A 212 10.05 0.23 -5.27
N TRP A 213 10.00 -1.11 -5.21
CA TRP A 213 9.10 -1.83 -4.31
C TRP A 213 9.37 -1.54 -2.84
N SER A 214 10.64 -1.39 -2.47
CA SER A 214 11.06 -1.17 -1.08
C SER A 214 10.93 0.30 -0.66
N LEU A 215 11.20 1.23 -1.56
CA LEU A 215 11.16 2.68 -1.30
C LEU A 215 9.74 3.25 -1.33
N ARG A 216 8.82 2.61 -2.06
CA ARG A 216 7.40 3.00 -2.13
C ARG A 216 7.22 4.51 -2.36
N PRO A 217 7.72 5.06 -3.48
CA PRO A 217 7.83 6.50 -3.71
C PRO A 217 6.49 7.27 -3.68
N PHE A 218 5.36 6.57 -3.79
CA PHE A 218 4.02 7.16 -3.75
C PHE A 218 3.41 7.20 -2.35
N VAL A 219 4.04 6.57 -1.36
CA VAL A 219 3.54 6.51 0.02
C VAL A 219 4.29 7.52 0.86
N ASN A 220 3.52 8.42 1.46
CA ASN A 220 4.04 9.41 2.38
C ASN A 220 3.84 8.93 3.83
N ASP A 221 4.95 8.62 4.50
CA ASP A 221 4.94 8.12 5.88
C ASP A 221 4.33 9.10 6.89
N GLU A 222 4.47 10.41 6.66
CA GLU A 222 3.87 11.44 7.54
C GLU A 222 2.34 11.43 7.41
N THR A 223 1.80 11.34 6.18
CA THR A 223 0.36 11.22 5.96
C THR A 223 -0.19 9.92 6.59
N MET A 224 0.53 8.80 6.43
CA MET A 224 0.16 7.54 7.07
C MET A 224 0.15 7.68 8.60
N HIS A 225 1.19 8.27 9.17
CA HIS A 225 1.29 8.50 10.61
C HIS A 225 0.18 9.41 11.14
N GLN A 226 -0.17 10.46 10.41
CA GLN A 226 -1.28 11.35 10.74
C GLN A 226 -2.62 10.61 10.74
N ALA A 227 -2.85 9.73 9.76
CA ALA A 227 -4.06 8.92 9.71
C ALA A 227 -4.19 8.03 10.97
N TRP A 228 -3.10 7.38 11.39
CA TRP A 228 -3.10 6.56 12.60
C TRP A 228 -3.32 7.37 13.89
N LYS A 229 -2.91 8.63 13.95
CA LYS A 229 -3.13 9.52 15.12
C LYS A 229 -4.60 9.87 15.34
N LEU A 230 -5.45 9.78 14.32
CA LEU A 230 -6.88 10.11 14.44
C LEU A 230 -7.71 8.97 15.03
N ILE A 231 -7.11 7.81 15.29
CA ILE A 231 -7.77 6.74 16.04
C ILE A 231 -7.73 7.11 17.55
N PRO A 232 -8.88 7.19 18.22
CA PRO A 232 -8.95 7.37 19.68
C PRO A 232 -8.36 6.20 20.47
#